data_AF-A0A1M6AKQ2-F1
#
_entry.id   AF-A0A1M6AKQ2-F1
#
_cell.length_a   1.000
_cell.length_b   1.000
_cell.length_c   1.000
_cell.angle_alpha   90.00
_cell.angle_beta   90.00
_cell.angle_gamma   90.00
#
_symmetry.space_group_name_H-M   'P 1'
#
loop_
_entity.id
_entity.type
_entity.pdbx_description
1 polymer ?
#
loop_
_entity_poly.entity_id
_entity_poly.type
_entity_poly.pdbx_seq_one_letter_code
_entity_poly.pdbx_strand_id
1 'polypeptide(L)'
;MNDKAHISYHTARRFLIDLIKNNDFSGDDEIIKLLHSILQGKSCLNYFTDGVVSRVHIDKETRIFLLDYSDQEVKMPCLPKTVFLLFLIHPEGVNFKGMRAYLQELYNIYQIVMKKNIEADKIKQILGNLVDPMSNSIYEACSIIRNRLLKVAGPSRMKFYDITGKRGGCHHIKLDRELVTVEHEKLRKMMNR
;
A
#
# COMPACT_ATOMS: atom_id res chain seq x y z
N MET A 1 40.33 10.96 11.39
CA MET A 1 40.48 9.59 10.87
C MET A 1 39.12 8.92 10.99
N ASN A 2 38.55 8.43 9.89
CA ASN A 2 37.19 7.88 9.88
C ASN A 2 37.29 6.37 10.19
N ASP A 3 37.36 6.02 11.47
CA ASP A 3 37.39 4.64 11.96
C ASP A 3 36.03 3.98 11.76
N LYS A 4 35.69 3.66 10.52
CA LYS A 4 34.53 2.82 10.22
C LYS A 4 34.95 1.36 10.35
N ALA A 5 34.74 0.79 11.53
CA ALA A 5 34.77 -0.66 11.71
C ALA A 5 33.80 -1.28 10.69
N HIS A 6 34.34 -2.01 9.70
CA HIS A 6 33.54 -2.66 8.68
C HIS A 6 32.96 -3.97 9.22
N ILE A 7 31.87 -3.87 9.96
CA ILE A 7 31.16 -5.02 10.53
C ILE A 7 30.09 -5.49 9.54
N SER A 8 29.91 -6.80 9.40
CA SER A 8 28.84 -7.35 8.56
C SER A 8 27.46 -6.97 9.10
N TYR A 9 26.49 -6.76 8.23
CA TYR A 9 25.11 -6.48 8.64
C TYR A 9 24.55 -7.55 9.58
N HIS A 10 24.85 -8.82 9.32
CA HIS A 10 24.36 -9.93 10.15
C HIS A 10 24.92 -9.85 11.58
N THR A 11 26.21 -9.53 11.70
CA THR A 11 26.89 -9.35 12.98
C THR A 11 26.34 -8.13 13.72
N ALA A 12 26.22 -6.99 13.04
CA ALA A 12 25.62 -5.79 13.60
C ALA A 12 24.18 -6.02 14.09
N ARG A 13 23.37 -6.72 13.28
CA ARG A 13 22.00 -7.09 13.64
C ARG A 13 21.93 -7.97 14.89
N ARG A 14 22.83 -8.96 15.02
CA ARG A 14 22.86 -9.85 16.18
C ARG A 14 23.21 -9.08 17.46
N PHE A 15 24.26 -8.26 17.42
CA PHE A 15 24.63 -7.43 18.56
C PHE A 15 23.52 -6.47 18.97
N LEU A 16 22.89 -5.83 18.00
CA LEU A 16 21.80 -4.90 18.28
C LEU A 16 20.60 -5.62 18.95
N ILE A 17 20.26 -6.84 18.52
CA ILE A 17 19.22 -7.64 19.19
C ILE A 17 19.59 -7.99 20.63
N ASP A 18 20.83 -8.43 20.87
CA ASP A 18 21.27 -8.84 22.21
C ASP A 18 21.30 -7.65 23.18
N LEU A 19 21.80 -6.49 22.72
CA LEU A 19 21.80 -5.26 23.51
C LEU A 19 20.37 -4.78 23.83
N ILE A 20 19.43 -4.87 22.87
CA ILE A 20 18.02 -4.52 23.12
C ILE A 20 17.42 -5.44 24.19
N LYS A 21 17.63 -6.76 24.08
CA LYS A 21 17.05 -7.74 25.01
C LYS A 21 17.50 -7.54 26.46
N ASN A 22 18.74 -7.08 26.64
CA ASN A 22 19.34 -6.89 27.95
C ASN A 22 19.09 -5.48 28.52
N ASN A 23 18.34 -4.61 27.82
CA ASN A 23 18.13 -3.20 28.17
C ASN A 23 19.45 -2.41 28.39
N ASP A 24 20.52 -2.80 27.71
CA ASP A 24 21.87 -2.28 27.97
C ASP A 24 22.08 -0.83 27.48
N PHE A 25 21.10 -0.29 26.75
CA PHE A 25 21.11 1.09 26.22
C PHE A 25 20.67 2.16 27.22
N SER A 26 20.16 1.78 28.40
CA SER A 26 19.54 2.73 29.33
C SER A 26 20.52 3.71 29.97
N GLY A 27 21.83 3.47 29.87
CA GLY A 27 22.88 4.35 30.39
C GLY A 27 23.54 5.25 29.34
N ASP A 28 23.20 5.10 28.06
CA ASP A 28 23.87 5.82 26.96
C ASP A 28 23.00 6.98 26.45
N ASP A 29 23.36 8.20 26.83
CA ASP A 29 22.64 9.42 26.50
C ASP A 29 22.55 9.68 24.98
N GLU A 30 23.55 9.27 24.19
CA GLU A 30 23.54 9.47 22.75
C GLU A 30 22.53 8.53 22.08
N ILE A 31 22.52 7.27 22.52
CA ILE A 31 21.56 6.27 22.04
C ILE A 31 20.15 6.65 22.47
N ILE A 32 19.96 7.11 23.70
CA ILE A 32 18.66 7.59 24.20
C ILE A 32 18.17 8.78 23.36
N LYS A 33 19.02 9.77 23.09
CA LYS A 33 18.66 10.92 22.22
C LYS A 33 18.34 10.48 20.79
N LEU A 34 19.10 9.55 20.24
CA LEU A 34 18.87 9.01 18.90
C LEU A 34 17.53 8.26 18.85
N LEU A 35 17.25 7.41 19.83
CA LEU A 35 15.97 6.71 19.96
C LEU A 35 14.83 7.71 20.14
N HIS A 36 14.97 8.74 20.98
CA HIS A 36 13.97 9.79 21.10
C HIS A 36 13.73 10.53 19.78
N SER A 37 14.78 10.85 19.02
CA SER A 37 14.66 11.47 17.69
C SER A 37 13.91 10.57 16.71
N ILE A 38 14.23 9.27 16.71
CA ILE A 38 13.54 8.27 15.89
C ILE A 38 12.06 8.14 16.32
N LEU A 39 11.79 8.10 17.63
CA LEU A 39 10.45 7.97 18.23
C LEU A 39 9.57 9.21 18.06
N GLN A 40 10.16 10.40 18.11
CA GLN A 40 9.45 11.66 17.84
C GLN A 40 9.14 11.85 16.34
N GLY A 41 9.89 11.20 15.45
CA GLY A 41 9.45 10.93 14.09
C GLY A 41 8.30 9.92 14.10
N LYS A 42 7.06 10.41 14.15
CA LYS A 42 5.76 9.69 14.32
C LYS A 42 5.48 8.44 13.45
N SER A 43 6.44 7.90 12.71
CA SER A 43 6.31 6.70 11.89
C SER A 43 6.78 5.39 12.57
N CYS A 44 7.65 5.43 13.58
CA CYS A 44 8.25 4.19 14.13
C CYS A 44 7.46 3.54 15.28
N LEU A 45 6.74 4.29 16.11
CA LEU A 45 5.86 3.76 17.17
C LEU A 45 4.78 2.83 16.60
N ASN A 46 4.37 3.11 15.36
CA ASN A 46 3.42 2.30 14.63
C ASN A 46 4.01 0.97 14.17
N TYR A 47 5.29 0.62 14.37
CA TYR A 47 5.78 -0.74 14.09
C TYR A 47 5.60 -1.70 15.27
N PHE A 48 5.29 -1.18 16.46
CA PHE A 48 5.19 -1.97 17.70
C PHE A 48 3.75 -2.38 18.05
N THR A 49 2.75 -1.79 17.41
CA THR A 49 1.34 -2.16 17.59
C THR A 49 0.95 -3.26 16.61
N ASP A 50 1.31 -4.50 16.94
CA ASP A 50 0.83 -5.68 16.23
C ASP A 50 -0.68 -5.82 16.47
N GLY A 51 -1.49 -5.16 15.64
CA GLY A 51 -2.96 -5.19 15.76
C GLY A 51 -3.72 -3.98 15.22
N VAL A 52 -3.10 -2.80 15.14
CA VAL A 52 -3.81 -1.60 14.66
C VAL A 52 -3.81 -1.57 13.13
N VAL A 53 -5.00 -1.62 12.55
CA VAL A 53 -5.22 -1.45 11.11
C VAL A 53 -5.26 0.04 10.81
N SER A 54 -4.37 0.51 9.93
CA SER A 54 -4.35 1.91 9.50
C SER A 54 -5.52 2.21 8.59
N ARG A 55 -6.03 3.43 8.74
CA ARG A 55 -6.94 4.04 7.79
C ARG A 55 -6.24 4.27 6.47
N VAL A 56 -6.94 3.97 5.38
CA VAL A 56 -6.55 4.35 4.02
C VAL A 56 -7.17 5.70 3.73
N HIS A 57 -6.32 6.71 3.55
CA HIS A 57 -6.75 8.05 3.15
C HIS A 57 -6.39 8.28 1.68
N ILE A 58 -7.40 8.64 0.88
CA ILE A 58 -7.26 9.02 -0.53
C ILE A 58 -7.61 10.50 -0.63
N ASP A 59 -6.61 11.33 -0.90
CA ASP A 59 -6.80 12.77 -0.97
C ASP A 59 -7.47 13.22 -2.28
N LYS A 60 -7.70 14.54 -2.40
CA LYS A 60 -8.26 15.18 -3.61
C LYS A 60 -7.45 14.92 -4.88
N GLU A 61 -6.19 14.58 -4.72
CA GLU A 61 -5.23 14.31 -5.79
C GLU A 61 -5.06 12.83 -6.09
N THR A 62 -5.85 11.94 -5.49
CA THR A 62 -5.75 10.47 -5.62
C THR A 62 -4.44 9.89 -5.08
N ARG A 63 -3.76 10.62 -4.19
CA ARG A 63 -2.62 10.10 -3.44
C ARG A 63 -3.14 9.24 -2.29
N ILE A 64 -2.47 8.13 -2.03
CA ILE A 64 -2.89 7.11 -1.06
C ILE A 64 -1.96 7.18 0.13
N PHE A 65 -2.52 7.24 1.33
CA PHE A 65 -1.77 7.30 2.59
C PHE A 65 -2.30 6.27 3.58
N LEU A 66 -1.39 5.71 4.39
CA LEU A 66 -1.70 4.89 5.55
C LEU A 66 -1.35 5.68 6.81
N LEU A 67 -2.25 6.60 7.19
CA LEU A 67 -1.97 7.67 8.16
C LEU A 67 -1.58 7.17 9.55
N ASP A 68 -2.02 5.99 9.94
CA ASP A 68 -1.69 5.40 11.24
C ASP A 68 -0.38 4.61 11.19
N TYR A 69 0.32 4.58 10.05
CA TYR A 69 1.65 3.98 9.91
C TYR A 69 2.72 5.01 9.53
N SER A 70 2.42 5.87 8.55
CA SER A 70 3.38 6.83 8.00
C SER A 70 2.66 7.95 7.25
N ASP A 71 3.23 9.16 7.33
CA ASP A 71 2.78 10.32 6.52
C ASP A 71 3.25 10.23 5.06
N GLN A 72 3.98 9.18 4.69
CA GLN A 72 4.46 8.99 3.32
C GLN A 72 3.36 8.46 2.39
N GLU A 73 3.30 9.01 1.18
CA GLU A 73 2.43 8.49 0.12
C GLU A 73 2.85 7.08 -0.28
N VAL A 74 1.88 6.17 -0.37
CA VAL A 74 2.03 4.88 -1.05
C VAL A 74 2.03 5.11 -2.56
N LYS A 75 3.19 5.53 -3.09
CA LYS A 75 3.34 5.84 -4.52
C LYS A 75 3.17 4.60 -5.38
N MET A 76 2.16 4.63 -6.26
CA MET A 76 1.86 3.57 -7.23
C MET A 76 1.81 4.13 -8.65
N PRO A 77 2.25 3.37 -9.68
CA PRO A 77 1.97 3.70 -11.06
C PRO A 77 0.45 3.72 -11.35
N CYS A 78 0.04 4.38 -12.43
CA CYS A 78 -1.37 4.65 -12.72
C CYS A 78 -2.24 3.39 -12.79
N LEU A 79 -1.77 2.34 -13.49
CA LEU A 79 -2.52 1.10 -13.66
C LEU A 79 -2.69 0.32 -12.33
N PRO A 80 -1.61 0.01 -11.56
CA PRO A 80 -1.75 -0.55 -10.21
C PRO A 80 -2.64 0.29 -9.28
N LYS A 81 -2.51 1.62 -9.30
CA LYS A 81 -3.36 2.51 -8.49
C LYS A 81 -4.83 2.38 -8.88
N THR A 82 -5.13 2.32 -10.17
CA THR A 82 -6.49 2.12 -10.70
C THR A 82 -7.09 0.82 -10.20
N VAL A 83 -6.33 -0.28 -10.28
CA VAL A 83 -6.75 -1.59 -9.78
C VAL A 83 -7.02 -1.53 -8.28
N PHE A 84 -6.12 -0.96 -7.48
CA PHE A 84 -6.32 -0.85 -6.04
C PHE A 84 -7.60 -0.09 -5.69
N LEU A 85 -7.86 1.03 -6.36
CA LEU A 85 -9.08 1.82 -6.16
C LEU A 85 -10.35 1.03 -6.54
N LEU A 86 -10.33 0.25 -7.63
CA LEU A 86 -11.44 -0.63 -7.99
C LEU A 86 -11.74 -1.62 -6.85
N PHE A 87 -10.72 -2.28 -6.31
CA PHE A 87 -10.90 -3.22 -5.19
C PHE A 87 -11.30 -2.56 -3.87
N LEU A 88 -11.10 -1.25 -3.70
CA LEU A 88 -11.67 -0.49 -2.58
C LEU A 88 -13.14 -0.13 -2.80
N ILE A 89 -13.53 0.15 -4.05
CA ILE A 89 -14.92 0.42 -4.44
C ILE A 89 -15.80 -0.84 -4.32
N HIS A 90 -15.24 -2.02 -4.60
CA HIS A 90 -15.96 -3.31 -4.59
C HIS A 90 -15.56 -4.20 -3.39
N PRO A 91 -16.07 -3.96 -2.16
CA PRO A 91 -15.84 -4.84 -1.00
C PRO A 91 -16.29 -6.29 -1.17
N GLU A 92 -17.32 -6.53 -1.98
CA GLU A 92 -17.81 -7.87 -2.37
C GLU A 92 -16.76 -8.67 -3.15
N GLY A 93 -15.80 -7.95 -3.75
CA GLY A 93 -14.70 -8.51 -4.50
C GLY A 93 -14.98 -8.69 -5.98
N VAL A 94 -13.91 -8.77 -6.75
CA VAL A 94 -13.92 -8.87 -8.21
C VAL A 94 -13.29 -10.18 -8.64
N ASN A 95 -13.97 -10.94 -9.50
CA ASN A 95 -13.38 -12.09 -10.16
C ASN A 95 -12.54 -11.63 -11.35
N PHE A 96 -11.26 -12.00 -11.42
CA PHE A 96 -10.38 -11.64 -12.54
C PHE A 96 -10.93 -12.09 -13.90
N LYS A 97 -11.56 -13.26 -14.00
CA LYS A 97 -12.20 -13.72 -15.24
C LYS A 97 -13.40 -12.87 -15.65
N GLY A 98 -14.09 -12.29 -14.67
CA GLY A 98 -15.24 -11.39 -14.86
C GLY A 98 -14.87 -9.92 -14.89
N MET A 99 -13.57 -9.57 -14.82
CA MET A 99 -13.13 -8.18 -14.66
C MET A 99 -13.54 -7.28 -15.84
N ARG A 100 -13.80 -7.87 -17.01
CA ARG A 100 -14.32 -7.17 -18.18
C ARG A 100 -15.66 -6.46 -17.92
N ALA A 101 -16.48 -6.94 -16.98
CA ALA A 101 -17.72 -6.27 -16.58
C ALA A 101 -17.46 -4.88 -15.96
N TYR A 102 -16.29 -4.70 -15.33
CA TYR A 102 -15.87 -3.46 -14.68
C TYR A 102 -15.05 -2.55 -15.60
N LEU A 103 -14.97 -2.83 -16.91
CA LEU A 103 -14.10 -2.10 -17.84
C LEU A 103 -14.43 -0.60 -17.89
N GLN A 104 -15.72 -0.24 -17.85
CA GLN A 104 -16.15 1.16 -17.84
C GLN A 104 -15.76 1.87 -16.53
N GLU A 105 -15.84 1.16 -15.39
CA GLU A 105 -15.43 1.70 -14.09
C GLU A 105 -13.92 1.86 -14.01
N LEU A 106 -13.16 0.85 -14.45
CA LEU A 106 -11.71 0.92 -14.60
C LEU A 106 -11.31 2.10 -15.47
N TYR A 107 -12.01 2.35 -16.58
CA TYR A 107 -11.76 3.51 -17.44
C TYR A 107 -11.95 4.83 -16.70
N ASN A 108 -13.08 4.98 -15.99
CA ASN A 108 -13.38 6.20 -15.22
C ASN A 108 -12.32 6.44 -14.12
N ILE A 109 -11.95 5.39 -13.37
CA ILE A 109 -10.91 5.47 -12.33
C ILE A 109 -9.56 5.82 -12.96
N TYR A 110 -9.20 5.19 -14.07
CA TYR A 110 -7.92 5.42 -14.74
C TYR A 110 -7.78 6.86 -15.21
N GLN A 111 -8.84 7.45 -15.77
CA GLN A 111 -8.86 8.86 -16.17
C GLN A 111 -8.66 9.79 -14.98
N ILE A 112 -9.30 9.50 -13.84
CA ILE A 112 -9.14 10.25 -12.59
C ILE A 112 -7.67 10.19 -12.11
N VAL A 113 -7.07 9.00 -12.14
CA VAL A 113 -5.69 8.77 -11.67
C VAL A 113 -4.63 9.39 -12.59
N MET A 114 -4.77 9.27 -13.90
CA MET A 114 -3.73 9.65 -14.86
C MET A 114 -3.48 11.18 -14.88
N LYS A 115 -4.50 11.99 -14.56
CA LYS A 115 -4.51 13.48 -14.58
C LYS A 115 -4.06 14.14 -15.90
N LYS A 116 -3.63 13.37 -16.89
CA LYS A 116 -3.17 13.81 -18.22
C LYS A 116 -4.14 13.32 -19.28
N ASN A 117 -4.37 14.16 -20.28
CA ASN A 117 -5.12 13.78 -21.47
C ASN A 117 -4.27 12.81 -22.31
N ILE A 118 -4.72 11.56 -22.35
CA ILE A 118 -4.22 10.52 -23.24
C ILE A 118 -5.36 10.17 -24.19
N GLU A 119 -5.01 9.86 -25.43
CA GLU A 119 -5.96 9.32 -26.41
C GLU A 119 -6.77 8.17 -25.83
N ALA A 120 -8.08 8.23 -25.99
CA ALA A 120 -8.99 7.25 -25.42
C ALA A 120 -8.65 5.82 -25.84
N ASP A 121 -8.15 5.62 -27.06
CA ASP A 121 -7.81 4.30 -27.60
C ASP A 121 -6.59 3.68 -26.92
N LYS A 122 -5.59 4.48 -26.53
CA LYS A 122 -4.47 4.01 -25.72
C LYS A 122 -4.92 3.54 -24.34
N ILE A 123 -5.84 4.27 -23.70
CA ILE A 123 -6.41 3.85 -22.41
C ILE A 123 -7.18 2.55 -22.56
N LYS A 124 -8.03 2.44 -23.61
CA LYS A 124 -8.78 1.22 -23.91
C LYS A 124 -7.85 0.02 -24.15
N GLN A 125 -6.72 0.21 -24.84
CA GLN A 125 -5.75 -0.87 -25.05
C GLN A 125 -5.10 -1.32 -23.74
N ILE A 126 -4.66 -0.38 -22.90
CA ILE A 126 -4.07 -0.69 -21.58
C ILE A 126 -5.07 -1.46 -20.72
N LEU A 127 -6.32 -0.98 -20.63
CA LEU A 127 -7.34 -1.63 -19.82
C LEU A 127 -7.86 -2.92 -20.45
N GLY A 128 -7.88 -3.01 -21.78
CA GLY A 128 -8.18 -4.24 -22.51
C GLY A 128 -7.19 -5.35 -22.15
N ASN A 129 -5.89 -5.02 -22.13
CA ASN A 129 -4.84 -5.94 -21.67
C ASN A 129 -4.94 -6.24 -20.18
N LEU A 130 -5.46 -5.33 -19.35
CA LEU A 130 -5.65 -5.56 -17.92
C LEU A 130 -6.75 -6.60 -17.66
N VAL A 131 -7.86 -6.52 -18.39
CA VAL A 131 -9.04 -7.39 -18.20
C VAL A 131 -9.02 -8.64 -19.06
N ASP A 132 -7.98 -8.83 -19.87
CA ASP A 132 -7.78 -10.03 -20.67
C ASP A 132 -7.36 -11.22 -19.78
N PRO A 133 -8.16 -12.30 -19.70
CA PRO A 133 -7.80 -13.48 -18.91
C PRO A 133 -6.51 -14.17 -19.34
N MET A 134 -6.05 -13.93 -20.58
CA MET A 134 -4.80 -14.47 -21.12
C MET A 134 -3.58 -13.60 -20.78
N SER A 135 -3.80 -12.38 -20.28
CA SER A 135 -2.76 -11.43 -19.94
C SER A 135 -2.33 -11.55 -18.48
N ASN A 136 -1.05 -11.34 -18.21
CA ASN A 136 -0.49 -11.31 -16.87
C ASN A 136 -0.65 -9.94 -16.18
N SER A 137 -1.21 -8.95 -16.88
CA SER A 137 -1.23 -7.54 -16.44
C SER A 137 -1.90 -7.32 -15.08
N ILE A 138 -2.99 -8.04 -14.77
CA ILE A 138 -3.66 -7.94 -13.47
C ILE A 138 -2.77 -8.47 -12.32
N TYR A 139 -2.04 -9.56 -12.54
CA TYR A 139 -1.16 -10.14 -11.54
C TYR A 139 0.07 -9.25 -11.31
N GLU A 140 0.60 -8.63 -12.36
CA GLU A 140 1.66 -7.62 -12.26
C GLU A 140 1.19 -6.39 -11.48
N ALA A 141 -0.02 -5.90 -11.75
CA ALA A 141 -0.63 -4.81 -11.00
C ALA A 141 -0.76 -5.17 -9.51
N CYS A 142 -1.29 -6.35 -9.19
CA CYS A 142 -1.41 -6.83 -7.81
C CYS A 142 -0.04 -6.98 -7.12
N SER A 143 0.97 -7.48 -7.83
CA SER A 143 2.34 -7.59 -7.32
C SER A 143 2.93 -6.23 -7.00
N ILE A 144 2.75 -5.23 -7.88
CA ILE A 144 3.20 -3.86 -7.63
C ILE A 144 2.46 -3.26 -6.42
N ILE A 145 1.13 -3.40 -6.35
CA ILE A 145 0.33 -2.93 -5.20
C ILE A 145 0.88 -3.50 -3.90
N ARG A 146 1.03 -4.82 -3.82
CA ARG A 146 1.59 -5.53 -2.67
C ARG A 146 2.94 -4.97 -2.28
N ASN A 147 3.86 -4.83 -3.23
CA ASN A 147 5.21 -4.32 -2.98
C ASN A 147 5.24 -2.87 -2.48
N ARG A 148 4.32 -2.03 -2.96
CA ARG A 148 4.23 -0.63 -2.52
C ARG A 148 3.63 -0.52 -1.11
N LEU A 149 2.56 -1.27 -0.83
CA LEU A 149 1.94 -1.30 0.49
C LEU A 149 2.86 -1.95 1.52
N LEU A 150 3.56 -3.02 1.18
CA LEU A 150 4.49 -3.73 2.07
C LEU A 150 5.57 -2.81 2.64
N LYS A 151 6.07 -1.87 1.83
CA LYS A 151 7.09 -0.89 2.24
C LYS A 151 6.59 0.11 3.29
N VAL A 152 5.27 0.33 3.36
CA VAL A 152 4.67 1.32 4.27
C VAL A 152 3.98 0.64 5.46
N ALA A 153 3.25 -0.44 5.21
CA ALA A 153 2.50 -1.17 6.24
C ALA A 153 3.33 -2.22 6.98
N GLY A 154 4.35 -2.79 6.35
CA GLY A 154 5.12 -3.91 6.87
C GLY A 154 4.43 -5.29 6.73
N PRO A 155 5.18 -6.40 6.84
CA PRO A 155 4.69 -7.75 6.54
C PRO A 155 3.48 -8.20 7.37
N SER A 156 3.47 -7.95 8.69
CA SER A 156 2.45 -8.46 9.63
C SER A 156 1.03 -7.95 9.33
N ARG A 157 0.92 -6.83 8.60
CA ARG A 157 -0.35 -6.14 8.32
C ARG A 157 -0.86 -6.32 6.90
N MET A 158 -0.06 -6.91 6.01
CA MET A 158 -0.44 -7.06 4.60
C MET A 158 -1.75 -7.83 4.41
N LYS A 159 -2.11 -8.72 5.32
CA LYS A 159 -3.39 -9.45 5.35
C LYS A 159 -4.64 -8.55 5.28
N PHE A 160 -4.55 -7.27 5.62
CA PHE A 160 -5.66 -6.32 5.56
C PHE A 160 -5.74 -5.59 4.21
N TYR A 161 -4.61 -5.36 3.55
CA TYR A 161 -4.53 -4.51 2.34
C TYR A 161 -4.30 -5.30 1.05
N ASP A 162 -3.87 -6.56 1.14
CA ASP A 162 -3.68 -7.41 -0.02
C ASP A 162 -5.01 -7.67 -0.75
N ILE A 163 -4.93 -7.71 -2.08
CA ILE A 163 -5.98 -8.24 -2.94
C ILE A 163 -5.84 -9.77 -2.90
N THR A 164 -6.71 -10.44 -2.13
CA THR A 164 -6.65 -11.89 -1.91
C THR A 164 -7.98 -12.56 -2.26
N GLY A 165 -7.92 -13.80 -2.71
CA GLY A 165 -9.09 -14.57 -3.10
C GLY A 165 -8.76 -16.04 -3.30
N LYS A 166 -9.79 -16.89 -3.37
CA LYS A 166 -9.61 -18.29 -3.76
C LYS A 166 -9.26 -18.37 -5.25
N ARG A 167 -8.48 -19.36 -5.64
CA ARG A 167 -8.16 -19.60 -7.06
C ARG A 167 -9.45 -19.77 -7.86
N GLY A 168 -9.64 -18.94 -8.88
CA GLY A 168 -10.85 -18.92 -9.72
C GLY A 168 -12.07 -18.22 -9.11
N GLY A 169 -11.98 -17.74 -7.87
CA GLY A 169 -13.02 -17.00 -7.18
C GLY A 169 -12.84 -15.47 -7.22
N CYS A 170 -13.68 -14.78 -6.45
CA CYS A 170 -13.55 -13.34 -6.24
C CYS A 170 -12.33 -13.03 -5.38
N HIS A 171 -11.65 -11.96 -5.73
CA HIS A 171 -10.58 -11.36 -4.93
C HIS A 171 -11.11 -10.10 -4.26
N HIS A 172 -10.67 -9.80 -3.05
CA HIS A 172 -11.10 -8.61 -2.33
C HIS A 172 -9.99 -8.11 -1.42
N ILE A 173 -10.16 -6.87 -0.95
CA ILE A 173 -9.33 -6.28 0.11
C ILE A 173 -10.12 -6.44 1.42
N LYS A 174 -9.51 -7.01 2.45
CA LYS A 174 -10.18 -7.31 3.73
C LYS A 174 -10.46 -6.06 4.58
N LEU A 175 -9.75 -4.96 4.33
CA LEU A 175 -9.88 -3.70 5.05
C LEU A 175 -11.35 -3.23 5.14
N ASP A 176 -11.78 -2.94 6.35
CA ASP A 176 -13.09 -2.33 6.64
C ASP A 176 -13.25 -1.00 5.90
N ARG A 177 -14.42 -0.78 5.29
CA ARG A 177 -14.70 0.45 4.54
C ARG A 177 -14.86 1.67 5.44
N GLU A 178 -15.16 1.49 6.72
CA GLU A 178 -15.12 2.57 7.71
C GLU A 178 -13.71 3.15 7.90
N LEU A 179 -12.69 2.34 7.61
CA LEU A 179 -11.28 2.76 7.64
C LEU A 179 -10.81 3.37 6.32
N VAL A 180 -11.69 3.55 5.34
CA VAL A 180 -11.35 4.17 4.04
C VAL A 180 -11.99 5.55 3.95
N THR A 181 -11.15 6.59 3.87
CA THR A 181 -11.60 7.98 3.67
C THR A 181 -11.20 8.46 2.29
N VAL A 182 -12.15 8.98 1.52
CA VAL A 182 -11.91 9.49 0.17
C VAL A 182 -12.37 10.94 0.04
N GLU A 183 -11.44 11.84 -0.23
CA GLU A 183 -11.72 13.25 -0.46
C GLU A 183 -12.04 13.56 -1.92
N HIS A 184 -11.53 12.75 -2.86
CA HIS A 184 -11.79 12.96 -4.29
C HIS A 184 -13.27 12.71 -4.61
N GLU A 185 -13.99 13.75 -5.05
CA GLU A 185 -15.45 13.72 -5.19
C GLU A 185 -15.99 12.59 -6.06
N LYS A 186 -15.41 12.38 -7.25
CA LYS A 186 -15.88 11.33 -8.18
C LYS A 186 -15.67 9.92 -7.60
N LEU A 187 -14.51 9.65 -7.00
CA LEU A 187 -14.22 8.35 -6.36
C LEU A 187 -15.12 8.13 -5.15
N ARG A 188 -15.33 9.15 -4.31
CA ARG A 188 -16.27 9.08 -3.19
C ARG A 188 -17.69 8.73 -3.64
N LYS A 189 -18.16 9.31 -4.75
CA LYS A 189 -19.46 8.96 -5.35
C LYS A 189 -19.51 7.53 -5.86
N MET A 190 -18.40 6.96 -6.33
CA MET A 190 -18.34 5.55 -6.77
C MET A 190 -18.39 4.57 -5.59
N MET A 191 -17.79 4.93 -4.45
CA MET A 191 -17.79 4.10 -3.23
C MET A 191 -19.12 4.07 -2.46
N ASN A 192 -19.99 5.05 -2.69
CA ASN A 192 -21.29 5.18 -2.01
C ASN A 192 -22.47 4.65 -2.86
N ARG A 193 -22.19 3.86 -3.90
CA ARG A 193 -23.21 3.22 -4.76
C ARG A 193 -23.63 1.89 -4.17
#